data_AF-A0A2G9HEX6-F1
#
_entry.id   AF-A0A2G9HEX6-F1
#
_cell.length_a   1.000
_cell.length_b   1.000
_cell.length_c   1.000
_cell.angle_alpha   90.00
_cell.angle_beta   90.00
_cell.angle_gamma   90.00
#
_symmetry.space_group_name_H-M   'P 1'
#
loop_
_entity.id
_entity.type
_entity.pdbx_description
1 polymer ?
#
loop_
_entity_poly.entity_id
_entity_poly.type
_entity_poly.pdbx_seq_one_letter_code
_entity_poly.pdbx_strand_id
1 'polypeptide(L)'
;MYCGIDHTDLHQIKGELISNTKYPMVPGHEVVGEVVELGSEVKKFLLGDIVGVGGIVGSCGECNLCNSNLEQYCNQSVVTYNDVYYDGTPTQGGFSSAMVIHQRFAVKIPEKLAPEQAAPLLCAGVTAYSPLKQFMNSGKLVKRGILGLGGVGHLGVIIAKTMGHHVTVISSSNKRKEEAMDHLHADAFLLSTNEAEMKKAANSLDYILDTVPAFHPLQLYTSLLKAEGKLLIVGAAPEPLQILAGDMIRGKKTITGSFIGSMTETQEILDFWAEKG
;
A
#
# COMPACT_ATOMS: atom_id res chain seq x y z
N MET A 1 -1.14 22.57 -5.09
CA MET A 1 -1.48 21.43 -4.22
C MET A 1 -1.97 20.29 -5.08
N TYR A 2 -1.98 19.06 -4.54
CA TYR A 2 -2.05 17.85 -5.36
C TYR A 2 -3.01 16.81 -4.77
N CYS A 3 -3.63 16.04 -5.64
CA CYS A 3 -4.30 14.80 -5.27
C CYS A 3 -3.90 13.73 -6.28
N GLY A 4 -3.32 12.63 -5.80
CA GLY A 4 -2.97 11.50 -6.65
C GLY A 4 -4.19 10.71 -7.12
N ILE A 5 -3.97 9.84 -8.11
CA ILE A 5 -5.01 9.01 -8.72
C ILE A 5 -4.50 7.57 -8.73
N ASP A 6 -5.30 6.63 -8.25
CA ASP A 6 -4.96 5.21 -8.26
C ASP A 6 -6.09 4.33 -8.84
N HIS A 7 -5.93 3.00 -8.74
CA HIS A 7 -6.95 2.06 -9.20
C HIS A 7 -8.16 2.01 -8.26
N THR A 8 -7.99 2.32 -6.98
CA THR A 8 -9.07 2.38 -5.99
C THR A 8 -10.09 3.43 -6.39
N ASP A 9 -9.65 4.62 -6.86
CA ASP A 9 -10.55 5.66 -7.37
C ASP A 9 -11.41 5.12 -8.53
N LEU A 10 -10.79 4.45 -9.50
CA LEU A 10 -11.48 3.87 -10.66
C LEU A 10 -12.45 2.75 -10.26
N HIS A 11 -12.03 1.83 -9.40
CA HIS A 11 -12.84 0.70 -8.95
C HIS A 11 -14.08 1.17 -8.18
N GLN A 12 -13.94 2.19 -7.33
CA GLN A 12 -15.05 2.79 -6.59
C GLN A 12 -16.02 3.49 -7.53
N ILE A 13 -15.53 4.29 -8.48
CA ILE A 13 -16.39 5.01 -9.46
C ILE A 13 -17.17 4.04 -10.35
N LYS A 14 -16.63 2.84 -10.62
CA LYS A 14 -17.29 1.84 -11.45
C LYS A 14 -18.08 0.80 -10.66
N GLY A 15 -17.95 0.76 -9.34
CA GLY A 15 -18.59 -0.25 -8.48
C GLY A 15 -18.06 -1.67 -8.70
N GLU A 16 -16.78 -1.82 -9.04
CA GLU A 16 -16.19 -3.11 -9.48
C GLU A 16 -15.76 -4.02 -8.31
N LEU A 17 -15.35 -3.46 -7.17
CA LEU A 17 -14.78 -4.23 -6.04
C LEU A 17 -15.74 -4.38 -4.85
N ILE A 18 -16.55 -3.37 -4.58
CA ILE A 18 -17.47 -3.35 -3.45
C ILE A 18 -18.82 -2.93 -4.01
N SER A 19 -19.86 -3.73 -3.76
CA SER A 19 -21.26 -3.45 -4.18
C SER A 19 -21.89 -2.24 -3.46
N ASN A 20 -21.08 -1.33 -2.91
CA ASN A 20 -21.49 -0.26 -2.01
C ASN A 20 -21.00 1.12 -2.48
N THR A 21 -20.85 1.35 -3.78
CA THR A 21 -20.61 2.71 -4.29
C THR A 21 -21.83 3.59 -4.02
N LYS A 22 -21.63 4.70 -3.30
CA LYS A 22 -22.63 5.67 -2.88
C LYS A 22 -22.45 6.94 -3.71
N TYR A 23 -23.45 7.28 -4.52
CA TYR A 23 -23.48 8.52 -5.30
C TYR A 23 -24.31 9.61 -4.60
N PRO A 24 -23.97 10.91 -4.75
CA PRO A 24 -22.82 11.45 -5.48
C PRO A 24 -21.49 11.19 -4.77
N MET A 25 -20.41 10.98 -5.54
CA MET A 25 -19.08 10.63 -5.04
C MET A 25 -17.99 11.50 -5.65
N VAL A 26 -17.14 12.07 -4.80
CA VAL A 26 -15.90 12.77 -5.13
C VAL A 26 -14.74 11.86 -4.68
N PRO A 27 -13.97 11.27 -5.61
CA PRO A 27 -12.82 10.43 -5.29
C PRO A 27 -11.60 11.23 -4.79
N GLY A 28 -10.47 10.53 -4.61
CA GLY A 28 -9.19 11.10 -4.22
C GLY A 28 -8.86 10.88 -2.75
N HIS A 29 -7.83 10.08 -2.48
CA HIS A 29 -7.36 9.75 -1.13
C HIS A 29 -5.83 9.77 -1.00
N GLU A 30 -5.18 10.45 -1.95
CA GLU A 30 -3.74 10.74 -1.97
C GLU A 30 -3.56 12.26 -1.92
N VAL A 31 -4.08 12.91 -0.88
CA VAL A 31 -4.25 14.37 -0.84
C VAL A 31 -3.05 15.03 -0.19
N VAL A 32 -2.50 16.06 -0.85
CA VAL A 32 -1.49 16.95 -0.26
C VAL A 32 -1.97 18.39 -0.36
N GLY A 33 -2.13 19.04 0.79
CA GLY A 33 -2.72 20.37 0.94
C GLY A 33 -1.98 21.26 1.92
N GLU A 34 -2.37 22.53 1.98
CA GLU A 34 -1.86 23.51 2.94
C GLU A 34 -2.93 23.76 4.01
N VAL A 35 -2.51 23.88 5.27
CA VAL A 35 -3.41 24.18 6.39
C VAL A 35 -3.82 25.66 6.34
N VAL A 36 -5.09 25.91 6.03
CA VAL A 36 -5.67 27.27 5.96
C VAL A 36 -6.54 27.64 7.17
N GLU A 37 -6.98 26.65 7.95
CA GLU A 37 -7.80 26.83 9.15
C GLU A 37 -7.51 25.71 10.16
N LEU A 38 -7.65 26.01 11.45
CA LEU A 38 -7.39 25.09 12.56
C LEU A 38 -8.53 25.13 13.57
N GLY A 39 -8.94 23.95 14.05
CA GLY A 39 -9.80 23.85 15.24
C GLY A 39 -9.07 24.32 16.50
N SER A 40 -9.81 24.84 17.48
CA SER A 40 -9.25 25.47 18.69
C SER A 40 -8.37 24.55 19.55
N GLU A 41 -8.53 23.23 19.45
CA GLU A 41 -7.76 22.24 20.20
C GLU A 41 -6.65 21.57 19.36
N VAL A 42 -6.47 21.97 18.10
CA VAL A 42 -5.42 21.41 17.25
C VAL A 42 -4.06 21.95 17.68
N LYS A 43 -3.13 21.03 17.95
CA LYS A 43 -1.75 21.36 18.36
C LYS A 43 -0.69 20.74 17.46
N LYS A 44 -1.08 19.80 16.60
CA LYS A 44 -0.17 19.04 15.73
C LYS A 44 0.34 19.87 14.53
N PHE A 45 -0.41 20.88 14.12
CA PHE A 45 -0.16 21.65 12.89
C PHE A 45 -0.25 23.16 13.14
N LEU A 46 0.39 23.92 12.25
CA LEU A 46 0.31 25.38 12.17
C LEU A 46 -0.34 25.80 10.84
N LEU A 47 -0.86 27.04 10.78
CA LEU A 47 -1.27 27.64 9.51
C LEU A 47 -0.08 27.68 8.54
N GLY A 48 -0.32 27.30 7.29
CA GLY A 48 0.71 27.20 6.26
C GLY A 48 1.51 25.88 6.25
N ASP A 49 1.30 24.97 7.22
CA ASP A 49 1.90 23.65 7.15
C ASP A 49 1.41 22.88 5.91
N ILE A 50 2.32 22.21 5.22
CA ILE A 50 1.98 21.27 4.16
C ILE A 50 1.69 19.90 4.78
N VAL A 51 0.49 19.39 4.52
CA VAL A 51 -0.05 18.17 5.14
C VAL A 51 -0.57 17.19 4.10
N GLY A 52 -0.51 15.90 4.44
CA GLY A 52 -1.06 14.81 3.66
C GLY A 52 -2.27 14.17 4.33
N VAL A 53 -3.24 13.70 3.53
CA VAL A 53 -4.37 12.87 3.97
C VAL A 53 -4.42 11.62 3.10
N GLY A 54 -4.42 10.45 3.75
CA GLY A 54 -4.40 9.14 3.10
C GLY A 54 -5.78 8.51 2.94
N GLY A 55 -5.84 7.17 3.00
CA GLY A 55 -7.06 6.38 2.76
C GLY A 55 -8.13 6.39 3.86
N ILE A 56 -7.82 6.90 5.06
CA ILE A 56 -8.75 6.97 6.19
C ILE A 56 -8.80 8.38 6.80
N VAL A 57 -9.99 8.76 7.29
CA VAL A 57 -10.27 10.06 7.93
C VAL A 57 -10.88 9.93 9.32
N GLY A 58 -11.14 8.71 9.79
CA GLY A 58 -11.78 8.44 11.07
C GLY A 58 -11.45 7.05 11.63
N SER A 59 -11.54 6.92 12.95
CA SER A 59 -11.62 5.66 13.71
C SER A 59 -12.31 5.94 15.06
N CYS A 60 -12.79 4.91 15.78
CA CYS A 60 -13.38 5.13 17.12
C CYS A 60 -12.40 5.74 18.14
N GLY A 61 -11.09 5.57 17.92
CA GLY A 61 -10.05 6.22 18.72
C GLY A 61 -9.79 5.66 20.11
N GLU A 62 -10.55 4.64 20.54
CA GLU A 62 -10.49 4.09 21.91
C GLU A 62 -10.29 2.56 21.97
N CYS A 63 -10.50 1.84 20.87
CA CYS A 63 -10.36 0.38 20.86
C CYS A 63 -8.88 -0.05 20.88
N ASN A 64 -8.62 -1.32 21.18
CA ASN A 64 -7.26 -1.87 21.23
C ASN A 64 -6.46 -1.62 19.94
N LEU A 65 -7.10 -1.66 18.78
CA LEU A 65 -6.44 -1.39 17.49
C LEU A 65 -6.02 0.09 17.38
N CYS A 66 -6.92 1.02 17.71
CA CYS A 66 -6.61 2.45 17.72
C CYS A 66 -5.51 2.79 18.72
N ASN A 67 -5.54 2.18 19.91
CA ASN A 67 -4.53 2.39 20.95
C ASN A 67 -3.17 1.72 20.63
N SER A 68 -3.13 0.83 19.64
CA SER A 68 -1.93 0.11 19.21
C SER A 68 -1.37 0.62 17.87
N ASN A 69 -1.78 1.80 17.41
CA ASN A 69 -1.43 2.36 16.09
C ASN A 69 -1.78 1.42 14.93
N LEU A 70 -2.97 0.83 15.00
CA LEU A 70 -3.58 -0.06 14.00
C LEU A 70 -5.00 0.42 13.63
N GLU A 71 -5.23 1.73 13.67
CA GLU A 71 -6.51 2.39 13.42
C GLU A 71 -7.13 2.07 12.05
N GLN A 72 -6.33 1.70 11.05
CA GLN A 72 -6.80 1.22 9.74
C GLN A 72 -7.56 -0.12 9.82
N TYR A 73 -7.32 -0.90 10.86
CA TYR A 73 -8.04 -2.16 11.11
C TYR A 73 -9.23 -1.97 12.05
N CYS A 74 -9.52 -0.74 12.49
CA CYS A 74 -10.65 -0.46 13.36
C CYS A 74 -11.97 -0.78 12.66
N ASN A 75 -12.88 -1.47 13.37
CA ASN A 75 -14.24 -1.78 12.88
C ASN A 75 -15.11 -0.54 12.64
N GLN A 76 -14.69 0.62 13.16
CA GLN A 76 -15.33 1.93 12.94
C GLN A 76 -14.37 2.90 12.23
N SER A 77 -13.42 2.37 11.46
CA SER A 77 -12.62 3.19 10.56
C SER A 77 -13.53 3.81 9.50
N VAL A 78 -13.22 5.04 9.11
CA VAL A 78 -13.97 5.78 8.09
C VAL A 78 -12.99 6.08 6.96
N VAL A 79 -13.34 5.67 5.75
CA VAL A 79 -12.51 5.92 4.56
C VAL A 79 -12.76 7.32 3.99
N THR A 80 -11.74 7.85 3.31
CA THR A 80 -11.66 9.24 2.85
C THR A 80 -12.81 9.70 1.95
N TYR A 81 -13.38 8.79 1.17
CA TYR A 81 -14.58 9.02 0.37
C TYR A 81 -15.39 7.73 0.22
N ASN A 82 -16.63 7.84 -0.24
CA ASN A 82 -17.58 6.73 -0.36
C ASN A 82 -18.02 6.12 0.99
N ASP A 83 -17.82 6.85 2.09
CA ASP A 83 -18.26 6.46 3.43
C ASP A 83 -19.24 7.47 4.03
N VAL A 84 -19.62 7.25 5.28
CA VAL A 84 -20.40 8.18 6.09
C VAL A 84 -19.60 8.52 7.34
N TYR A 85 -19.37 9.81 7.56
CA TYR A 85 -18.68 10.31 8.75
C TYR A 85 -19.59 10.24 9.99
N TYR A 86 -19.03 10.45 11.18
CA TYR A 86 -19.76 10.26 12.44
C TYR A 86 -20.97 11.17 12.65
N ASP A 87 -21.02 12.31 11.94
CA ASP A 87 -22.14 13.24 11.94
C ASP A 87 -23.24 12.88 10.91
N GLY A 88 -23.08 11.77 10.19
CA GLY A 88 -24.00 11.30 9.17
C GLY A 88 -23.75 11.89 7.77
N THR A 89 -22.74 12.75 7.61
CA THR A 89 -22.41 13.32 6.29
C THR A 89 -21.63 12.32 5.43
N PRO A 90 -21.90 12.24 4.11
CA PRO A 90 -21.07 11.44 3.21
C PRO A 90 -19.63 11.97 3.15
N THR A 91 -18.64 11.09 3.27
CA THR A 91 -17.24 11.50 3.05
C THR A 91 -16.97 11.73 1.57
N GLN A 92 -16.27 12.83 1.27
CA GLN A 92 -15.92 13.29 -0.07
C GLN A 92 -14.41 13.55 -0.12
N GLY A 93 -13.77 13.05 -1.17
CA GLY A 93 -12.31 12.99 -1.29
C GLY A 93 -11.65 14.27 -1.79
N GLY A 94 -10.36 14.14 -2.09
CA GLY A 94 -9.46 15.23 -2.47
C GLY A 94 -9.60 15.73 -3.90
N PHE A 95 -10.49 15.19 -4.74
CA PHE A 95 -10.84 15.80 -6.03
C PHE A 95 -11.77 17.01 -5.83
N SER A 96 -11.38 17.87 -4.90
CA SER A 96 -12.09 19.03 -4.37
C SER A 96 -11.09 20.14 -4.07
N SER A 97 -11.57 21.38 -3.91
CA SER A 97 -10.67 22.53 -3.66
C SER A 97 -10.25 22.66 -2.19
N ALA A 98 -10.96 22.01 -1.26
CA ALA A 98 -10.69 22.05 0.17
C ALA A 98 -11.27 20.82 0.87
N MET A 99 -10.68 20.45 2.00
CA MET A 99 -11.12 19.33 2.83
C MET A 99 -10.98 19.68 4.31
N VAL A 100 -11.92 19.21 5.13
CA VAL A 100 -11.84 19.28 6.59
C VAL A 100 -11.60 17.89 7.12
N ILE A 101 -10.56 17.72 7.93
CA ILE A 101 -10.18 16.42 8.51
C ILE A 101 -9.93 16.53 10.00
N HIS A 102 -10.02 15.41 10.70
CA HIS A 102 -9.60 15.35 12.09
C HIS A 102 -8.06 15.25 12.16
N GLN A 103 -7.40 16.07 13.00
CA GLN A 103 -5.92 16.21 13.05
C GLN A 103 -5.14 14.89 13.19
N ARG A 104 -5.76 13.84 13.77
CA ARG A 104 -5.17 12.51 13.89
C ARG A 104 -4.88 11.86 12.53
N PHE A 105 -5.71 12.14 11.52
CA PHE A 105 -5.68 11.52 10.19
C PHE A 105 -5.01 12.38 9.11
N ALA A 106 -4.29 13.42 9.53
CA ALA A 106 -3.35 14.12 8.67
C ALA A 106 -1.91 13.81 9.10
N VAL A 107 -1.00 13.79 8.14
CA VAL A 107 0.46 13.68 8.33
C VAL A 107 1.14 14.95 7.87
N LYS A 108 2.32 15.26 8.41
CA LYS A 108 3.10 16.41 7.95
C LYS A 108 3.95 15.96 6.77
N ILE A 109 3.93 16.72 5.68
CA ILE A 109 4.84 16.47 4.55
C ILE A 109 6.21 17.06 4.91
N PRO A 110 7.29 16.26 4.92
CA PRO A 110 8.62 16.77 5.20
C PRO A 110 9.05 17.81 4.15
N GLU A 111 9.73 18.88 4.58
CA GLU A 111 10.16 19.98 3.69
C GLU A 111 11.05 19.53 2.53
N LYS A 112 11.80 18.43 2.70
CA LYS A 112 12.69 17.87 1.68
C LYS A 112 11.96 17.03 0.62
N LEU A 113 10.67 16.76 0.81
CA LEU A 113 9.88 15.94 -0.10
C LEU A 113 8.95 16.83 -0.92
N ALA A 114 9.05 16.79 -2.25
CA ALA A 114 8.18 17.58 -3.10
C ALA A 114 6.71 17.15 -2.88
N PRO A 115 5.76 18.09 -2.74
CA PRO A 115 4.38 17.74 -2.42
C PRO A 115 3.73 16.79 -3.44
N GLU A 116 4.06 16.90 -4.73
CA GLU A 116 3.59 15.97 -5.77
C GLU A 116 4.17 14.56 -5.64
N GLN A 117 5.37 14.41 -5.08
CA GLN A 117 6.00 13.11 -4.81
C GLN A 117 5.46 12.47 -3.53
N ALA A 118 5.00 13.28 -2.58
CA ALA A 118 4.41 12.80 -1.35
C ALA A 118 3.04 12.15 -1.56
N ALA A 119 2.23 12.65 -2.49
CA ALA A 119 0.86 12.18 -2.70
C ALA A 119 0.74 10.64 -2.89
N PRO A 120 1.48 10.00 -3.83
CA PRO A 120 1.42 8.55 -4.00
C PRO A 120 1.91 7.73 -2.80
N LEU A 121 2.70 8.33 -1.90
CA LEU A 121 3.18 7.65 -0.70
C LEU A 121 2.06 7.48 0.35
N LEU A 122 1.04 8.34 0.31
CA LEU A 122 -0.10 8.33 1.24
C LEU A 122 -1.05 7.14 1.04
N CYS A 123 -0.99 6.46 -0.11
CA CYS A 123 -1.69 5.20 -0.37
C CYS A 123 -0.73 4.10 -0.81
N ALA A 124 -0.21 4.15 -2.03
CA ALA A 124 0.60 3.06 -2.57
C ALA A 124 1.91 2.85 -1.80
N GLY A 125 2.53 3.93 -1.32
CA GLY A 125 3.77 3.86 -0.54
C GLY A 125 3.57 3.16 0.80
N VAL A 126 2.62 3.65 1.61
CA VAL A 126 2.33 3.04 2.91
C VAL A 126 1.80 1.60 2.77
N THR A 127 1.01 1.31 1.73
CA THR A 127 0.51 -0.05 1.43
C THR A 127 1.63 -1.03 1.13
N ALA A 128 2.66 -0.60 0.41
CA ALA A 128 3.85 -1.42 0.20
C ALA A 128 4.73 -1.49 1.46
N TYR A 129 4.84 -0.40 2.21
CA TYR A 129 5.72 -0.30 3.38
C TYR A 129 5.25 -1.11 4.58
N SER A 130 3.98 -0.99 4.98
CA SER A 130 3.42 -1.63 6.18
C SER A 130 3.72 -3.13 6.28
N PRO A 131 3.44 -3.97 5.25
CA PRO A 131 3.78 -5.39 5.32
C PRO A 131 5.29 -5.67 5.22
N LEU A 132 6.07 -4.77 4.61
CA LEU A 132 7.52 -4.92 4.46
C LEU A 132 8.31 -4.49 5.68
N LYS A 133 7.75 -3.63 6.54
CA LYS A 133 8.35 -3.13 7.78
C LYS A 133 8.87 -4.26 8.68
N GLN A 134 8.18 -5.40 8.73
CA GLN A 134 8.60 -6.57 9.51
C GLN A 134 9.96 -7.18 9.08
N PHE A 135 10.45 -6.85 7.89
CA PHE A 135 11.72 -7.34 7.36
C PHE A 135 12.85 -6.30 7.45
N MET A 136 12.54 -5.07 7.89
CA MET A 136 13.57 -4.07 8.14
C MET A 136 14.53 -4.55 9.22
N ASN A 137 15.81 -4.21 9.05
CA ASN A 137 16.87 -4.54 10.00
C ASN A 137 17.01 -6.04 10.31
N SER A 138 16.54 -6.92 9.42
CA SER A 138 16.67 -8.37 9.60
C SER A 138 18.12 -8.86 9.65
N GLY A 139 19.09 -8.03 9.23
CA GLY A 139 20.52 -8.34 9.20
C GLY A 139 20.90 -9.47 8.24
N LYS A 140 19.93 -9.99 7.48
CA LYS A 140 20.09 -11.12 6.55
C LYS A 140 19.79 -10.65 5.14
N LEU A 141 20.49 -11.21 4.17
CA LEU A 141 20.10 -11.04 2.77
C LEU A 141 18.78 -11.78 2.55
N VAL A 142 17.69 -11.02 2.43
CA VAL A 142 16.37 -11.55 2.10
C VAL A 142 16.22 -11.57 0.57
N LYS A 143 15.71 -12.66 0.00
CA LYS A 143 15.32 -12.72 -1.42
C LYS A 143 13.82 -12.55 -1.49
N ARG A 144 13.32 -11.58 -2.24
CA ARG A 144 11.88 -11.32 -2.34
C ARG A 144 11.37 -11.24 -3.75
N GLY A 145 10.09 -11.56 -3.91
CA GLY A 145 9.31 -11.31 -5.11
C GLY A 145 8.46 -10.06 -4.97
N ILE A 146 8.39 -9.24 -6.02
CA ILE A 146 7.33 -8.26 -6.19
C ILE A 146 6.47 -8.74 -7.37
N LEU A 147 5.26 -9.21 -7.07
CA LEU A 147 4.35 -9.76 -8.06
C LEU A 147 3.41 -8.67 -8.57
N GLY A 148 3.59 -8.29 -9.83
CA GLY A 148 2.95 -7.13 -10.44
C GLY A 148 3.81 -5.87 -10.32
N LEU A 149 3.84 -5.06 -11.38
CA LEU A 149 4.59 -3.80 -11.42
C LEU A 149 3.66 -2.64 -11.82
N GLY A 150 2.70 -2.36 -10.93
CA GLY A 150 1.85 -1.16 -10.93
C GLY A 150 2.28 -0.16 -9.85
N GLY A 151 1.41 0.72 -9.38
CA GLY A 151 1.77 1.75 -8.37
C GLY A 151 2.37 1.17 -7.08
N VAL A 152 1.67 0.24 -6.43
CA VAL A 152 2.16 -0.44 -5.22
C VAL A 152 3.39 -1.29 -5.50
N GLY A 153 3.42 -2.01 -6.63
CA GLY A 153 4.56 -2.83 -7.02
C GLY A 153 5.82 -2.01 -7.25
N HIS A 154 5.70 -0.87 -7.94
CA HIS A 154 6.79 0.07 -8.20
C HIS A 154 7.42 0.58 -6.90
N LEU A 155 6.59 1.08 -5.97
CA LEU A 155 7.07 1.51 -4.65
C LEU A 155 7.58 0.32 -3.82
N GLY A 156 6.97 -0.86 -3.97
CA GLY A 156 7.45 -2.09 -3.37
C GLY A 156 8.87 -2.44 -3.79
N VAL A 157 9.22 -2.33 -5.08
CA VAL A 157 10.61 -2.54 -5.53
C VAL A 157 11.55 -1.54 -4.86
N ILE A 158 11.21 -0.25 -4.88
CA ILE A 158 12.07 0.81 -4.31
C ILE A 158 12.27 0.61 -2.80
N ILE A 159 11.17 0.50 -2.04
CA ILE A 159 11.19 0.24 -0.59
C ILE A 159 12.06 -0.98 -0.29
N ALA A 160 11.78 -2.07 -0.99
CA ALA A 160 12.52 -3.28 -0.82
C ALA A 160 14.02 -3.00 -1.11
N LYS A 161 14.41 -2.46 -2.26
CA LYS A 161 15.83 -2.20 -2.61
C LYS A 161 16.53 -1.35 -1.55
N THR A 162 15.86 -0.33 -1.02
CA THR A 162 16.42 0.52 0.04
C THR A 162 16.63 -0.22 1.37
N MET A 163 15.83 -1.26 1.67
CA MET A 163 16.09 -2.17 2.80
C MET A 163 17.27 -3.13 2.55
N GLY A 164 17.88 -3.12 1.35
CA GLY A 164 19.10 -3.87 1.04
C GLY A 164 18.89 -5.34 0.67
N HIS A 165 17.65 -5.78 0.43
CA HIS A 165 17.43 -7.16 0.00
C HIS A 165 17.56 -7.37 -1.53
N HIS A 166 17.48 -8.62 -1.99
CA HIS A 166 17.50 -8.97 -3.42
C HIS A 166 16.07 -9.01 -3.98
N VAL A 167 15.73 -8.17 -4.95
CA VAL A 167 14.40 -8.05 -5.56
C VAL A 167 14.31 -8.81 -6.88
N THR A 168 13.37 -9.74 -6.95
CA THR A 168 12.89 -10.30 -8.21
C THR A 168 11.52 -9.72 -8.53
N VAL A 169 11.37 -9.02 -9.66
CA VAL A 169 10.04 -8.62 -10.16
C VAL A 169 9.43 -9.80 -10.92
N ILE A 170 8.18 -10.14 -10.60
CA ILE A 170 7.44 -11.23 -11.23
C ILE A 170 6.28 -10.63 -12.02
N SER A 171 6.19 -10.97 -13.31
CA SER A 171 5.17 -10.39 -14.20
C SER A 171 4.65 -11.41 -15.21
N SER A 172 3.43 -11.20 -15.71
CA SER A 172 2.84 -12.02 -16.77
C SER A 172 3.32 -11.63 -18.18
N SER A 173 4.02 -10.50 -18.33
CA SER A 173 4.55 -10.05 -19.63
C SER A 173 5.87 -9.29 -19.49
N ASN A 174 6.63 -9.20 -20.59
CA ASN A 174 7.91 -8.47 -20.62
C ASN A 174 7.77 -6.95 -20.68
N LYS A 175 6.54 -6.40 -20.76
CA LYS A 175 6.30 -4.96 -21.01
C LYS A 175 6.93 -4.03 -19.97
N ARG A 176 7.10 -4.52 -18.75
CA ARG A 176 7.65 -3.76 -17.61
C ARG A 176 9.07 -4.18 -17.23
N LYS A 177 9.74 -4.96 -18.08
CA LYS A 177 11.09 -5.48 -17.80
C LYS A 177 12.15 -4.38 -17.79
N GLU A 178 12.12 -3.49 -18.77
CA GLU A 178 13.01 -2.32 -18.84
C GLU A 178 12.84 -1.45 -17.59
N GLU A 179 11.60 -1.07 -17.26
CA GLU A 179 11.30 -0.31 -16.04
C GLU A 179 11.81 -1.01 -14.77
N ALA A 180 11.55 -2.31 -14.62
CA ALA A 180 12.00 -3.09 -13.46
C ALA A 180 13.53 -3.11 -13.31
N MET A 181 14.25 -3.36 -14.41
CA MET A 181 15.70 -3.61 -14.37
C MET A 181 16.50 -2.31 -14.44
N ASP A 182 16.11 -1.40 -15.33
CA ASP A 182 16.93 -0.25 -15.70
C ASP A 182 16.57 1.00 -14.90
N HIS A 183 15.30 1.16 -14.50
CA HIS A 183 14.85 2.33 -13.72
C HIS A 183 14.73 2.02 -12.22
N LEU A 184 14.21 0.84 -11.88
CA LEU A 184 14.01 0.44 -10.48
C LEU A 184 15.13 -0.43 -9.92
N HIS A 185 16.08 -0.83 -10.77
CA HIS A 185 17.25 -1.60 -10.38
C HIS A 185 16.91 -2.89 -9.61
N ALA A 186 15.83 -3.56 -10.02
CA ALA A 186 15.56 -4.93 -9.58
C ALA A 186 16.72 -5.85 -9.96
N ASP A 187 16.99 -6.85 -9.11
CA ASP A 187 18.10 -7.78 -9.30
C ASP A 187 17.77 -8.87 -10.32
N ALA A 188 16.48 -9.17 -10.50
CA ALA A 188 15.99 -10.12 -11.48
C ALA A 188 14.56 -9.79 -11.94
N PHE A 189 14.22 -10.30 -13.12
CA PHE A 189 12.86 -10.27 -13.68
C PHE A 189 12.45 -11.69 -14.06
N LEU A 190 11.28 -12.12 -13.61
CA LEU A 190 10.75 -13.47 -13.80
C LEU A 190 9.40 -13.41 -14.51
N LEU A 191 9.28 -14.08 -15.66
CA LEU A 191 8.00 -14.23 -16.34
C LEU A 191 7.21 -15.39 -15.73
N SER A 192 6.03 -15.10 -15.18
CA SER A 192 5.16 -16.14 -14.63
C SER A 192 4.62 -17.12 -15.67
N THR A 193 4.66 -16.73 -16.95
CA THR A 193 4.31 -17.57 -18.11
C THR A 193 5.46 -18.46 -18.61
N ASN A 194 6.69 -18.27 -18.10
CA ASN A 194 7.83 -19.11 -18.44
C ASN A 194 8.01 -20.22 -17.40
N GLU A 195 7.43 -21.39 -17.67
CA GLU A 195 7.44 -22.54 -16.75
C GLU A 195 8.86 -22.99 -16.35
N ALA A 196 9.81 -22.92 -17.29
CA ALA A 196 11.18 -23.35 -17.03
C ALA A 196 11.89 -22.42 -16.02
N GLU A 197 11.71 -21.10 -16.16
CA GLU A 197 12.24 -20.12 -15.23
C GLU A 197 11.55 -20.20 -13.87
N MET A 198 10.22 -20.34 -13.85
CA MET A 198 9.44 -20.51 -12.61
C MET A 198 9.90 -21.76 -11.83
N LYS A 199 10.12 -22.88 -12.52
CA LYS A 199 10.63 -24.11 -11.91
C LYS A 199 12.05 -23.93 -11.36
N LYS A 200 12.92 -23.21 -12.08
CA LYS A 200 14.28 -22.89 -11.62
C LYS A 200 14.28 -21.98 -10.39
N ALA A 201 13.29 -21.11 -10.26
CA ALA A 201 13.12 -20.19 -9.14
C ALA A 201 12.35 -20.77 -7.95
N ALA A 202 11.95 -22.04 -8.00
CA ALA A 202 11.21 -22.70 -6.92
C ALA A 202 11.98 -22.64 -5.57
N ASN A 203 11.24 -22.41 -4.48
CA ASN A 203 11.78 -22.32 -3.12
C ASN A 203 12.97 -21.35 -2.96
N SER A 204 12.95 -20.21 -3.65
CA SER A 204 14.07 -19.25 -3.65
C SER A 204 13.77 -17.94 -2.92
N LEU A 205 12.50 -17.63 -2.65
CA LEU A 205 12.05 -16.35 -2.08
C LEU A 205 11.60 -16.52 -0.63
N ASP A 206 12.01 -15.59 0.23
CA ASP A 206 11.60 -15.49 1.64
C ASP A 206 10.21 -14.86 1.77
N TYR A 207 9.87 -13.89 0.91
CA TYR A 207 8.51 -13.38 0.79
C TYR A 207 8.18 -12.93 -0.64
N ILE A 208 6.89 -12.80 -0.91
CA ILE A 208 6.35 -12.17 -2.12
C ILE A 208 5.35 -11.10 -1.68
N LEU A 209 5.52 -9.86 -2.17
CA LEU A 209 4.47 -8.84 -2.12
C LEU A 209 3.62 -8.98 -3.38
N ASP A 210 2.37 -9.36 -3.21
CA ASP A 210 1.41 -9.55 -4.30
C ASP A 210 0.51 -8.32 -4.45
N THR A 211 0.72 -7.61 -5.55
CA THR A 211 0.03 -6.35 -5.86
C THR A 211 -0.94 -6.50 -7.03
N VAL A 212 -1.34 -7.73 -7.40
CA VAL A 212 -2.18 -7.97 -8.58
C VAL A 212 -3.66 -7.77 -8.22
N PRO A 213 -4.37 -6.80 -8.83
CA PRO A 213 -5.76 -6.47 -8.49
C PRO A 213 -6.78 -7.34 -9.28
N ALA A 214 -6.39 -8.57 -9.62
CA ALA A 214 -7.18 -9.46 -10.47
C ALA A 214 -6.95 -10.91 -10.06
N PHE A 215 -7.86 -11.81 -10.42
CA PHE A 215 -7.66 -13.23 -10.20
C PHE A 215 -6.34 -13.71 -10.82
N HIS A 216 -5.60 -14.49 -10.04
CA HIS A 216 -4.41 -15.18 -10.49
C HIS A 216 -4.16 -16.43 -9.62
N PRO A 217 -3.54 -17.49 -10.18
CA PRO A 217 -3.37 -18.75 -9.48
C PRO A 217 -2.24 -18.68 -8.44
N LEU A 218 -2.60 -18.59 -7.16
CA LEU A 218 -1.62 -18.46 -6.06
C LEU A 218 -0.59 -19.59 -6.01
N GLN A 219 -0.95 -20.80 -6.43
CA GLN A 219 -0.06 -21.96 -6.45
C GLN A 219 1.25 -21.70 -7.21
N LEU A 220 1.20 -20.95 -8.31
CA LEU A 220 2.41 -20.62 -9.08
C LEU A 220 3.41 -19.85 -8.22
N TYR A 221 2.91 -18.92 -7.42
CA TYR A 221 3.72 -17.99 -6.63
C TYR A 221 4.11 -18.58 -5.27
N THR A 222 3.23 -19.36 -4.63
CA THR A 222 3.59 -20.09 -3.42
C THR A 222 4.69 -21.10 -3.69
N SER A 223 4.81 -21.67 -4.90
CA SER A 223 5.91 -22.57 -5.27
C SER A 223 7.30 -21.90 -5.24
N LEU A 224 7.37 -20.59 -5.43
CA LEU A 224 8.61 -19.80 -5.38
C LEU A 224 9.09 -19.54 -3.95
N LEU A 225 8.18 -19.64 -2.97
CA LEU A 225 8.49 -19.41 -1.56
C LEU A 225 9.28 -20.56 -0.96
N LYS A 226 10.31 -20.22 -0.19
CA LYS A 226 11.03 -21.14 0.71
C LYS A 226 10.11 -21.73 1.78
N ALA A 227 10.64 -22.68 2.55
CA ALA A 227 10.03 -23.03 3.83
C ALA A 227 9.91 -21.78 4.72
N GLU A 228 8.80 -21.64 5.43
CA GLU A 228 8.43 -20.46 6.24
C GLU A 228 8.22 -19.16 5.45
N GLY A 229 8.23 -19.24 4.12
CA GLY A 229 8.06 -18.08 3.26
C GLY A 229 6.65 -17.47 3.35
N LYS A 230 6.57 -16.16 3.10
CA LYS A 230 5.33 -15.38 3.23
C LYS A 230 4.83 -14.83 1.90
N LEU A 231 3.56 -15.04 1.60
CA LEU A 231 2.84 -14.30 0.56
C LEU A 231 2.04 -13.18 1.22
N LEU A 232 2.34 -11.94 0.87
CA LEU A 232 1.75 -10.72 1.43
C LEU A 232 0.83 -10.11 0.37
N ILE A 233 -0.48 -10.32 0.49
CA ILE A 233 -1.46 -9.88 -0.49
C ILE A 233 -1.91 -8.46 -0.16
N VAL A 234 -1.74 -7.56 -1.12
CA VAL A 234 -2.24 -6.17 -1.08
C VAL A 234 -3.07 -5.82 -2.30
N GLY A 235 -3.03 -6.64 -3.36
CA GLY A 235 -3.93 -6.53 -4.51
C GLY A 235 -5.35 -7.01 -4.17
N ALA A 236 -6.36 -6.18 -4.47
CA ALA A 236 -7.76 -6.54 -4.31
C ALA A 236 -8.28 -7.23 -5.58
N ALA A 237 -8.24 -8.57 -5.60
CA ALA A 237 -8.87 -9.36 -6.66
C ALA A 237 -10.39 -9.45 -6.44
N PRO A 238 -11.22 -9.29 -7.48
CA PRO A 238 -12.67 -9.38 -7.33
C PRO A 238 -13.15 -10.82 -7.11
N GLU A 239 -12.44 -11.82 -7.65
CA GLU A 239 -12.73 -13.24 -7.43
C GLU A 239 -11.93 -13.83 -6.25
N PRO A 240 -12.49 -14.81 -5.51
CA PRO A 240 -11.77 -15.53 -4.46
C PRO A 240 -10.52 -16.25 -4.98
N LEU A 241 -9.39 -16.01 -4.30
CA LEU A 241 -8.14 -16.70 -4.57
C LEU A 241 -8.13 -18.10 -3.92
N GLN A 242 -7.59 -19.09 -4.62
CA GLN A 242 -7.57 -20.48 -4.17
C GLN A 242 -6.18 -20.89 -3.69
N ILE A 243 -6.13 -21.73 -2.65
CA ILE A 243 -4.89 -22.23 -2.05
C ILE A 243 -4.84 -23.75 -2.04
N LEU A 244 -3.66 -24.32 -2.22
CA LEU A 244 -3.42 -25.73 -1.97
C LEU A 244 -2.90 -25.95 -0.56
N ALA A 245 -3.73 -26.53 0.31
CA ALA A 245 -3.37 -26.79 1.72
C ALA A 245 -2.08 -27.61 1.86
N GLY A 246 -1.82 -28.56 0.93
CA GLY A 246 -0.61 -29.37 0.93
C GLY A 246 0.69 -28.55 0.79
N ASP A 247 0.67 -27.45 0.02
CA ASP A 247 1.83 -26.57 -0.14
C ASP A 247 2.09 -25.76 1.14
N MET A 248 1.00 -25.33 1.79
CA MET A 248 1.06 -24.61 3.06
C MET A 248 1.62 -25.48 4.17
N ILE A 249 1.12 -26.72 4.29
CA ILE A 249 1.55 -27.69 5.31
C ILE A 249 3.01 -28.08 5.11
N ARG A 250 3.40 -28.48 3.89
CA ARG A 250 4.77 -28.96 3.63
C ARG A 250 5.82 -27.87 3.80
N GLY A 251 5.50 -26.64 3.41
CA GLY A 251 6.42 -25.52 3.47
C GLY A 251 6.33 -24.69 4.74
N LYS A 252 5.39 -24.96 5.67
CA LYS A 252 5.06 -24.06 6.79
C LYS A 252 4.87 -22.60 6.31
N LYS A 253 4.25 -22.43 5.14
CA LYS A 253 4.13 -21.13 4.46
C LYS A 253 3.04 -20.30 5.12
N THR A 254 3.13 -18.98 4.95
CA THR A 254 2.09 -18.03 5.41
C THR A 254 1.51 -17.30 4.21
N ILE A 255 0.19 -17.17 4.16
CA ILE A 255 -0.51 -16.21 3.29
C ILE A 255 -1.23 -15.24 4.22
N THR A 256 -1.03 -13.94 4.02
CA THR A 256 -1.65 -12.89 4.83
C THR A 256 -1.98 -11.68 3.96
N GLY A 257 -2.94 -10.87 4.40
CA GLY A 257 -3.27 -9.60 3.78
C GLY A 257 -2.70 -8.43 4.57
N SER A 258 -2.51 -7.29 3.92
CA SER A 258 -2.24 -6.02 4.58
C SER A 258 -3.12 -4.93 3.98
N PHE A 259 -3.76 -4.14 4.84
CA PHE A 259 -4.62 -3.03 4.42
C PHE A 259 -3.93 -1.72 4.77
N ILE A 260 -3.57 -0.95 3.73
CA ILE A 260 -2.89 0.36 3.82
C ILE A 260 -1.74 0.34 4.85
N GLY A 261 -1.66 1.36 5.72
CA GLY A 261 -0.92 1.32 6.98
C GLY A 261 -1.54 2.30 7.98
N SER A 262 -1.01 2.34 9.19
CA SER A 262 -1.47 3.29 10.20
C SER A 262 -0.95 4.70 9.94
N MET A 263 -1.50 5.72 10.60
CA MET A 263 -1.03 7.10 10.48
C MET A 263 0.43 7.24 10.93
N THR A 264 0.88 6.37 11.86
CA THR A 264 2.30 6.29 12.26
C THR A 264 3.14 5.77 11.10
N GLU A 265 2.74 4.67 10.46
CA GLU A 265 3.45 4.12 9.31
C GLU A 265 3.42 5.06 8.10
N THR A 266 2.34 5.82 7.91
CA THR A 266 2.24 6.86 6.88
C THR A 266 3.23 8.00 7.13
N GLN A 267 3.42 8.43 8.38
CA GLN A 267 4.44 9.43 8.68
C GLN A 267 5.86 8.85 8.47
N GLU A 268 6.11 7.63 8.96
CA GLU A 268 7.41 6.96 8.80
C GLU A 268 7.86 6.83 7.35
N ILE A 269 6.95 6.47 6.43
CA ILE A 269 7.32 6.32 5.01
C ILE A 269 7.66 7.67 4.37
N LEU A 270 6.97 8.75 4.73
CA LEU A 270 7.29 10.10 4.27
C LEU A 270 8.66 10.54 4.78
N ASP A 271 8.92 10.34 6.07
CA ASP A 271 10.18 10.71 6.71
C ASP A 271 11.35 9.91 6.11
N PHE A 272 11.16 8.60 5.89
CA PHE A 272 12.15 7.75 5.24
C PHE A 272 12.50 8.26 3.84
N TRP A 273 11.50 8.65 3.03
CA TRP A 273 11.75 9.17 1.69
C TRP A 273 12.48 10.51 1.73
N ALA A 274 12.11 11.40 2.65
CA ALA A 274 12.77 12.68 2.84
C ALA A 274 14.24 12.57 3.26
N GLU A 275 14.62 11.50 3.98
CA GLU A 275 16.00 11.22 4.34
C GLU A 275 16.86 10.69 3.18
N LYS A 276 16.24 10.03 2.19
CA LYS A 276 16.95 9.41 1.06
C LYS A 276 17.21 10.37 -0.09
N GLY A 277 16.47 11.48 -0.17
CA GLY A 277 16.52 12.43 -1.30
C GLY A 277 15.94 11.84 -2.58
#